data_AF-A0A964G0C3-F1
#
_entry.id   AF-A0A964G0C3-F1
#
_cell.length_a   1.000
_cell.length_b   1.000
_cell.length_c   1.000
_cell.angle_alpha   90.00
_cell.angle_beta   90.00
_cell.angle_gamma   90.00
#
_symmetry.space_group_name_H-M   'P 1'
#
loop_
_entity.id
_entity.type
_entity.pdbx_description
1 polymer ?
#
loop_
_entity_poly.entity_id
_entity_poly.type
_entity_poly.pdbx_seq_one_letter_code
_entity_poly.pdbx_strand_id
1 'polypeptide(L)'
;MKPIVVAETEKGRVKLTYPHLPDFELKMDFNPIIDKFHLAGSFCLVHWQAKPFGLRRWGVYDGGKDKYYPFTWNGALCSTPPRFLQIDEELVKSVPTAALLFINTTVVVKEYLTLQNAEAR
;
A
#
# COMPACT_ATOMS: atom_id res chain seq x y z
N MET A 1 6.75 15.54 3.12
CA MET A 1 6.30 14.77 1.93
C MET A 1 4.91 15.24 1.56
N LYS A 2 4.51 15.28 0.28
CA LYS A 2 3.14 15.72 -0.08
C LYS A 2 2.09 14.74 0.46
N PRO A 3 0.97 15.23 1.01
CA PRO A 3 -0.09 14.42 1.57
C PRO A 3 -0.69 13.47 0.53
N ILE A 4 -1.16 12.32 1.01
CA ILE A 4 -1.98 11.34 0.29
C ILE A 4 -3.22 11.11 1.15
N VAL A 5 -4.36 10.97 0.49
CA VAL A 5 -5.57 10.47 1.13
C VAL A 5 -5.75 9.01 0.70
N VAL A 6 -5.94 8.14 1.68
CA VAL A 6 -6.23 6.73 1.48
C VAL A 6 -7.73 6.55 1.63
N ALA A 7 -8.38 6.00 0.60
CA ALA A 7 -9.76 5.58 0.64
C ALA A 7 -9.80 4.07 0.40
N GLU A 8 -10.17 3.32 1.43
CA GLU A 8 -10.48 1.89 1.33
C GLU A 8 -11.86 1.75 0.68
N THR A 9 -11.96 0.96 -0.39
CA THR A 9 -13.21 0.85 -1.16
C THR A 9 -13.92 -0.46 -0.88
N GLU A 10 -13.23 -1.56 -1.10
CA GLU A 10 -13.69 -2.93 -0.95
C GLU A 10 -12.50 -3.76 -0.47
N LYS A 11 -12.75 -4.98 0.01
CA LYS A 11 -11.67 -5.82 0.53
C LYS A 11 -10.56 -6.04 -0.49
N GLY A 12 -9.32 -5.80 -0.07
CA GLY A 12 -8.15 -5.89 -0.94
C GLY A 12 -8.03 -4.77 -1.98
N ARG A 13 -8.90 -3.75 -1.95
CA ARG A 13 -8.92 -2.65 -2.91
C ARG A 13 -8.70 -1.31 -2.22
N VAL A 14 -7.74 -0.57 -2.76
CA VAL A 14 -7.28 0.69 -2.19
C VAL A 14 -7.29 1.75 -3.26
N LYS A 15 -7.87 2.91 -2.93
CA LYS A 15 -7.80 4.10 -3.77
C LYS A 15 -6.96 5.16 -3.08
N LEU A 16 -5.94 5.64 -3.76
CA LEU A 16 -5.17 6.81 -3.31
C LEU A 16 -5.51 8.03 -4.15
N THR A 17 -5.78 9.13 -3.45
CA THR A 17 -5.93 10.45 -4.06
C THR A 17 -4.88 11.41 -3.52
N TYR A 18 -4.55 12.42 -4.33
CA TYR A 18 -3.48 13.36 -4.08
C TYR A 18 -4.07 14.76 -4.13
N PRO A 19 -4.14 15.51 -3.01
CA PRO A 19 -4.76 16.84 -3.00
C PRO A 19 -4.17 17.82 -4.03
N HIS A 20 -2.90 17.62 -4.39
CA HIS A 20 -2.18 18.44 -5.37
C HIS A 20 -2.30 17.95 -6.82
N LEU A 21 -2.98 16.82 -7.05
CA LEU A 21 -3.27 16.25 -8.37
C LEU A 21 -4.73 15.77 -8.39
N PRO A 22 -5.70 16.70 -8.44
CA PRO A 22 -7.12 16.37 -8.27
C PRO A 22 -7.66 15.42 -9.36
N ASP A 23 -7.08 15.47 -10.56
CA ASP A 23 -7.47 14.62 -11.70
C ASP A 23 -6.74 13.27 -11.72
N PHE A 24 -5.93 12.97 -10.70
CA PHE A 24 -5.19 11.71 -10.61
C PHE A 24 -5.63 10.90 -9.39
N GLU A 25 -6.06 9.68 -9.65
CA GLU A 25 -6.26 8.64 -8.64
C GLU A 25 -5.45 7.39 -8.98
N LEU A 26 -4.91 6.74 -7.95
CA LEU A 26 -4.30 5.44 -8.08
C LEU A 26 -5.22 4.40 -7.46
N LYS A 27 -5.79 3.54 -8.29
CA LYS A 27 -6.57 2.37 -7.86
C LYS A 27 -5.66 1.16 -7.81
N MET A 28 -5.69 0.46 -6.69
CA MET A 28 -4.93 -0.75 -6.46
C MET A 28 -5.87 -1.87 -6.06
N ASP A 29 -5.62 -3.05 -6.59
CA ASP A 29 -6.32 -4.29 -6.27
C ASP A 29 -5.27 -5.36 -5.94
N PHE A 30 -5.22 -5.73 -4.67
CA PHE A 30 -4.32 -6.75 -4.13
C PHE A 30 -4.87 -8.16 -4.29
N ASN A 31 -6.16 -8.31 -4.66
CA ASN A 31 -6.79 -9.62 -4.77
C ASN A 31 -6.08 -10.57 -5.75
N PRO A 32 -5.57 -10.13 -6.92
CA PRO A 32 -4.81 -11.03 -7.78
C PRO A 32 -3.59 -11.68 -7.10
N ILE A 33 -2.88 -10.95 -6.22
CA ILE A 33 -1.77 -11.49 -5.42
C ILE A 33 -2.31 -12.42 -4.33
N ILE A 34 -3.36 -12.00 -3.63
CA ILE A 34 -3.97 -12.80 -2.55
C ILE A 34 -4.45 -14.14 -3.10
N ASP A 35 -5.16 -14.14 -4.22
CA ASP A 35 -5.76 -15.30 -4.85
C ASP A 35 -4.70 -16.23 -5.42
N LYS A 36 -3.74 -15.70 -6.20
CA LYS A 36 -2.69 -16.51 -6.85
C LYS A 36 -1.80 -17.23 -5.84
N PHE A 37 -1.50 -16.59 -4.71
CA PHE A 37 -0.62 -17.15 -3.69
C PHE A 37 -1.38 -17.74 -2.49
N HIS A 38 -2.70 -17.86 -2.60
CA HIS A 38 -3.59 -18.41 -1.57
C HIS A 38 -3.35 -17.81 -0.18
N LEU A 39 -3.22 -16.48 -0.12
CA LEU A 39 -2.93 -15.77 1.13
C LEU A 39 -4.18 -15.74 2.01
N ALA A 40 -4.04 -16.19 3.25
CA ALA A 40 -5.11 -16.22 4.24
C ALA A 40 -4.59 -15.85 5.63
N GLY A 41 -5.49 -15.44 6.52
CA GLY A 41 -5.15 -15.03 7.87
C GLY A 41 -4.44 -13.67 7.93
N SER A 42 -3.52 -13.52 8.88
CA SER A 42 -2.77 -12.28 9.08
C SER A 42 -1.50 -12.25 8.23
N PHE A 43 -1.44 -11.29 7.31
CA PHE A 43 -0.29 -11.07 6.44
C PHE A 43 -0.15 -9.58 6.09
N CYS A 44 1.06 -9.19 5.71
CA CYS A 44 1.36 -7.85 5.21
C CYS A 44 1.98 -7.94 3.82
N LEU A 45 1.46 -7.17 2.86
CA LEU A 45 2.02 -7.00 1.53
C LEU A 45 2.66 -5.61 1.44
N VAL A 46 3.98 -5.57 1.40
CA VAL A 46 4.75 -4.34 1.19
C VAL A 46 5.06 -4.20 -0.29
N HIS A 47 4.77 -3.04 -0.86
CA HIS A 47 4.98 -2.81 -2.30
C HIS A 47 5.42 -1.38 -2.60
N TRP A 48 6.08 -1.21 -3.74
CA TRP A 48 6.45 0.10 -4.25
C TRP A 48 5.36 0.65 -5.17
N GLN A 49 4.97 1.90 -4.97
CA GLN A 49 4.00 2.58 -5.81
C GLN A 49 4.69 3.23 -7.00
N ALA A 50 4.44 2.73 -8.21
CA ALA A 50 5.08 3.24 -9.43
C ALA A 50 4.57 4.63 -9.89
N LYS A 51 3.42 5.09 -9.37
CA LYS A 51 2.74 6.32 -9.79
C LYS A 51 2.19 7.13 -8.60
N PRO A 52 1.96 8.44 -8.78
CA PRO A 52 2.41 9.26 -9.90
C PRO A 52 3.91 9.59 -9.79
N PHE A 53 4.52 10.01 -10.89
CA PHE A 53 5.94 10.38 -10.90
C PHE A 53 6.23 11.50 -9.88
N GLY A 54 7.35 11.41 -9.16
CA GLY A 54 7.72 12.37 -8.12
C GLY A 54 6.97 12.22 -6.77
N LEU A 55 5.90 11.42 -6.70
CA LEU A 55 5.15 11.16 -5.45
C LEU A 55 5.11 9.67 -5.05
N ARG A 56 5.91 8.86 -5.74
CA ARG A 56 6.13 7.44 -5.48
C ARG A 56 6.60 7.21 -4.04
N ARG A 57 6.10 6.15 -3.43
CA ARG A 57 6.43 5.77 -2.06
C ARG A 57 6.17 4.29 -1.86
N TRP A 58 6.56 3.78 -0.71
CA TRP A 58 6.20 2.44 -0.30
C TRP A 58 4.81 2.43 0.31
N GLY A 59 4.18 1.26 0.32
CA GLY A 59 2.93 1.02 0.99
C GLY A 59 2.89 -0.36 1.58
N VAL A 60 2.13 -0.51 2.65
CA VAL A 60 1.79 -1.83 3.21
C VAL A 60 0.27 -2.00 3.21
N TYR A 61 -0.17 -3.12 2.65
CA TYR A 61 -1.53 -3.61 2.82
C TYR A 61 -1.53 -4.69 3.92
N ASP A 62 -2.27 -4.44 5.00
CA ASP A 62 -2.51 -5.37 6.11
C ASP A 62 -3.75 -6.19 5.78
N GLY A 63 -3.55 -7.45 5.36
CA GLY A 63 -4.64 -8.34 4.98
C GLY A 63 -5.49 -8.83 6.15
N GLY A 64 -4.97 -8.74 7.38
CA GLY A 64 -5.72 -9.08 8.59
C GLY A 64 -6.73 -8.00 8.99
N LYS A 65 -6.41 -6.74 8.70
CA LYS A 65 -7.27 -5.58 9.01
C LYS A 65 -7.97 -4.99 7.79
N ASP A 66 -7.60 -5.43 6.59
CA ASP A 66 -8.03 -4.84 5.31
C ASP A 66 -7.68 -3.34 5.22
N LYS A 67 -6.46 -2.99 5.66
CA LYS A 67 -6.02 -1.59 5.76
C LYS A 67 -4.77 -1.31 4.97
N TYR A 68 -4.67 -0.08 4.46
CA TYR A 68 -3.50 0.37 3.71
C TYR A 68 -2.79 1.55 4.34
N TYR A 69 -1.46 1.43 4.46
CA TYR A 69 -0.60 2.42 5.09
C TYR A 69 0.52 2.84 4.12
N PRO A 70 0.49 4.05 3.56
CA PRO A 70 1.58 4.58 2.76
C PRO A 70 2.74 5.04 3.66
N PHE A 71 3.98 4.79 3.24
CA PHE A 71 5.16 5.17 4.02
C PHE A 71 6.39 5.48 3.15
N THR A 72 7.37 6.16 3.75
CA THR A 72 8.62 6.58 3.10
C THR A 72 9.65 5.45 3.10
N TRP A 73 10.77 5.59 2.40
CA TRP A 73 11.80 4.53 2.33
C TRP A 73 12.33 4.05 3.70
N ASN A 74 12.29 4.88 4.75
CA ASN A 74 12.69 4.57 6.12
C ASN A 74 11.50 4.44 7.09
N GLY A 75 10.27 4.40 6.56
CA GLY A 75 9.04 4.47 7.33
C GLY A 75 8.54 3.12 7.86
N ALA A 76 9.22 2.01 7.56
CA ALA A 76 8.83 0.69 8.05
C ALA A 76 10.00 -0.05 8.68
N LEU A 77 9.70 -0.78 9.76
CA LEU A 77 10.60 -1.76 10.36
C LEU A 77 9.96 -3.14 10.25
N CYS A 78 10.72 -4.10 9.73
CA CYS A 78 10.31 -5.49 9.61
C CYS A 78 11.32 -6.36 10.38
N SER A 79 10.82 -7.31 11.19
CA SER A 79 11.67 -8.19 12.01
C SER A 79 12.00 -9.53 11.35
N THR A 80 11.39 -9.85 10.21
CA THR A 80 11.58 -11.11 9.50
C THR A 80 11.97 -10.87 8.04
N PRO A 81 12.67 -11.81 7.39
CA PRO A 81 12.92 -11.76 5.95
C PRO A 81 11.61 -11.88 5.16
N PRO A 82 11.38 -11.07 4.11
CA PRO A 82 10.21 -11.19 3.25
C PRO A 82 10.31 -12.38 2.30
N ARG A 83 9.15 -12.84 1.81
CA ARG A 83 9.06 -13.62 0.57
C ARG A 83 8.72 -12.71 -0.60
N PHE A 84 9.31 -12.93 -1.76
CA PHE A 84 9.01 -12.19 -2.98
C PHE A 84 7.80 -12.82 -3.69
N LEU A 85 6.79 -12.01 -3.98
CA LEU A 85 5.64 -12.39 -4.78
C LEU A 85 5.64 -11.58 -6.07
N GLN A 86 5.45 -12.26 -7.20
CA GLN A 86 5.33 -11.62 -8.50
C GLN A 86 4.31 -12.36 -9.37
N ILE A 87 3.43 -11.59 -9.99
CA ILE A 87 2.53 -12.02 -11.04
C ILE A 87 3.07 -11.49 -12.36
N ASP A 88 2.92 -12.28 -13.41
CA ASP A 88 3.14 -11.80 -14.77
C ASP A 88 2.15 -10.68 -15.09
N GLU A 89 2.65 -9.54 -15.53
CA GLU A 89 1.83 -8.36 -15.82
C GLU A 89 0.87 -8.60 -16.98
N GLU A 90 1.15 -9.56 -17.86
CA GLU A 90 0.23 -9.94 -18.94
C GLU A 90 -1.08 -10.57 -18.42
N LEU A 91 -1.06 -11.13 -17.21
CA LEU A 91 -2.19 -11.86 -16.62
C LEU A 91 -3.13 -10.97 -15.79
N VAL A 92 -2.74 -9.74 -15.48
CA VAL A 92 -3.46 -8.86 -14.54
C VAL A 92 -3.58 -7.44 -15.07
N LYS A 93 -4.77 -6.85 -14.94
CA LYS A 93 -5.04 -5.47 -15.39
C LYS A 93 -4.93 -4.44 -14.25
N SER A 94 -4.55 -4.88 -13.06
CA SER A 94 -4.48 -4.06 -11.86
C SER A 94 -3.09 -4.14 -11.21
N VAL A 95 -2.77 -3.11 -10.44
CA VAL A 95 -1.57 -3.06 -9.60
C VAL A 95 -1.97 -3.27 -8.13
N PRO A 96 -1.05 -3.73 -7.27
CA PRO A 96 0.30 -4.17 -7.59
C PRO A 96 0.36 -5.56 -8.25
N THR A 97 1.38 -5.77 -9.08
CA THR A 97 1.74 -7.06 -9.68
C THR A 97 2.88 -7.77 -8.92
N ALA A 98 3.60 -7.02 -8.08
CA ALA A 98 4.67 -7.55 -7.24
C ALA A 98 4.62 -6.96 -5.82
N ALA A 99 4.93 -7.78 -4.83
CA ALA A 99 4.96 -7.38 -3.43
C ALA A 99 5.95 -8.24 -2.62
N LEU A 100 6.43 -7.68 -1.51
CA LEU A 100 7.12 -8.39 -0.45
C LEU A 100 6.08 -8.86 0.57
N LEU A 101 6.01 -10.15 0.80
CA LEU A 101 5.12 -10.75 1.77
C LEU A 101 5.83 -10.95 3.10
N PHE A 102 5.20 -10.46 4.16
CA PHE A 102 5.56 -10.74 5.55
C PHE A 102 4.41 -11.48 6.22
N ILE A 103 4.72 -12.65 6.80
CA ILE A 103 3.78 -13.46 7.58
C ILE A 103 4.26 -13.46 9.05
N ASN A 104 3.35 -13.54 10.01
CA ASN A 104 3.66 -13.60 11.45
C ASN A 104 4.60 -12.48 11.92
N THR A 105 4.44 -11.29 11.33
CA THR A 105 5.36 -10.16 11.52
C THR A 105 4.57 -8.89 11.73
N THR A 106 5.04 -8.05 12.63
CA THR A 106 4.52 -6.70 12.80
C THR A 106 5.31 -5.77 11.90
N VAL A 107 4.64 -5.19 10.89
CA VAL A 107 5.19 -4.05 10.15
C VAL A 107 4.84 -2.79 10.92
N VAL A 108 5.83 -2.14 11.53
CA VAL A 108 5.62 -0.87 12.23
C VAL A 108 5.82 0.26 11.24
N VAL A 109 4.72 0.90 10.85
CA VAL A 109 4.76 2.09 10.00
C VAL A 109 4.95 3.33 10.88
N LYS A 110 6.09 4.01 10.75
CA LYS A 110 6.33 5.31 11.36
C LYS A 110 5.58 6.36 10.53
N GLU A 111 4.39 6.72 10.95
CA GLU A 111 3.68 7.85 10.35
C GLU A 111 4.44 9.15 10.65
N TYR A 112 4.92 9.83 9.61
CA TYR A 112 5.06 11.27 9.67
C TYR A 112 3.68 11.85 9.44
N LEU A 113 2.87 11.91 10.50
CA LEU A 113 1.64 12.70 10.56
C LEU A 113 2.03 14.16 10.25
N THR A 114 2.01 14.53 8.97
CA THR A 114 1.88 15.94 8.62
C THR A 114 0.40 16.23 8.72
N LEU A 115 -0.09 16.39 9.95
CA LEU A 115 -1.37 17.02 10.22
C LEU A 115 -1.31 18.37 9.50
N GLN A 116 -2.04 18.50 8.39
CA GLN A 116 -2.38 19.83 7.91
C GLN A 116 -3.19 20.47 9.01
N ASN A 117 -2.74 21.64 9.47
CA ASN A 117 -3.45 22.48 10.42
C ASN A 117 -4.94 22.48 10.08
N ALA A 118 -5.77 22.00 11.01
CA ALA A 118 -7.09 22.55 11.14
C ALA A 118 -6.88 23.98 11.64
N GLU A 119 -6.71 24.92 10.72
CA GLU A 119 -6.79 26.33 11.04
C GLU A 119 -8.21 26.66 11.49
N ALA A 120 -8.25 27.45 12.54
CA ALA A 120 -9.41 27.87 13.29
C ALA A 120 -10.50 28.50 12.39
N ARG A 121 -11.76 28.15 12.69
CA ARG A 121 -12.87 29.07 12.93
C ARG A 121 -14.02 28.34 13.60
#